data_AF-F2L089-F1
#
_entry.id   AF-F2L089-F1
#
_cell.length_a   1.000
_cell.length_b   1.000
_cell.length_c   1.000
_cell.angle_alpha   90.00
_cell.angle_beta   90.00
_cell.angle_gamma   90.00
#
_symmetry.space_group_name_H-M   'P 1'
#
loop_
_entity.id
_entity.type
_entity.pdbx_description
1 polymer ?
#
loop_
_entity_poly.entity_id
_entity_poly.type
_entity_poly.pdbx_seq_one_letter_code
_entity_poly.pdbx_strand_id
1 'polypeptide(L)'
;MELKIAIAAAPEGVVFPGHFAHAPIYKIYKYKDGALSPIEERRNPLGSVPDADAGHGISAMNSHFQGESPSGNIPMHGLAKYKWLRERVLPDVDVVIAGGACQTSYRYFTSEGVKILFTDPVEIEALVNYVSANPKDFEEALEQAGNA
;
A
#
# COMPACT_ATOMS: atom_id res chain seq x y z
N MET A 1 6.02 -13.24 15.83
CA MET A 1 6.45 -12.68 14.53
C MET A 1 6.52 -11.16 14.68
N GLU A 2 7.42 -10.48 13.99
CA GLU A 2 7.48 -9.02 13.98
C GLU A 2 7.27 -8.54 12.54
N LEU A 3 6.29 -7.65 12.32
CA LEU A 3 5.94 -7.14 11.00
C LEU A 3 5.78 -5.61 11.04
N LYS A 4 6.11 -4.95 9.94
CA LYS A 4 5.79 -3.55 9.69
C LYS A 4 4.59 -3.45 8.77
N ILE A 5 3.52 -2.83 9.28
CA ILE A 5 2.22 -2.76 8.62
C ILE A 5 1.94 -1.32 8.23
N ALA A 6 1.57 -1.09 6.97
CA ALA A 6 1.08 0.20 6.50
C ALA A 6 -0.45 0.14 6.38
N ILE A 7 -1.13 1.05 7.07
CA ILE A 7 -2.56 1.27 6.89
C ILE A 7 -2.73 2.45 5.93
N ALA A 8 -3.32 2.19 4.77
CA ALA A 8 -3.66 3.23 3.79
C ALA A 8 -4.77 4.11 4.38
N ALA A 9 -4.46 5.39 4.63
CA ALA A 9 -5.30 6.27 5.43
C ALA A 9 -5.78 7.48 4.65
N ALA A 10 -7.03 7.85 4.89
CA ALA A 10 -7.52 9.18 4.55
C ALA A 10 -7.10 10.19 5.64
N PRO A 11 -7.02 11.49 5.34
CA PRO A 11 -6.65 12.53 6.33
C PRO A 11 -7.53 12.54 7.58
N GLU A 12 -8.77 12.06 7.46
CA GLU A 12 -9.79 12.04 8.50
C GLU A 12 -9.56 10.93 9.54
N GLY A 13 -8.58 10.03 9.35
CA GLY A 13 -8.27 8.96 10.30
C GLY A 13 -8.96 7.62 10.02
N VAL A 14 -9.59 7.47 8.85
CA VAL A 14 -10.20 6.23 8.37
C VAL A 14 -9.31 5.50 7.37
N VAL A 15 -9.52 4.20 7.21
CA VAL A 15 -8.95 3.43 6.09
C VAL A 15 -9.44 4.05 4.78
N PHE A 16 -8.49 4.35 3.89
CA PHE A 16 -8.77 5.01 2.63
C PHE A 16 -9.69 4.14 1.76
N PRO A 17 -10.84 4.66 1.29
CA PRO A 17 -11.85 3.85 0.60
C PRO A 17 -11.47 3.45 -0.84
N GLY A 18 -10.49 4.11 -1.42
CA GLY A 18 -10.03 3.83 -2.78
C GLY A 18 -8.85 2.86 -2.83
N HIS A 19 -8.20 2.80 -4.00
CA HIS A 19 -6.97 2.02 -4.14
C HIS A 19 -5.86 2.57 -3.24
N PHE A 20 -5.17 1.69 -2.52
CA PHE A 20 -4.13 2.10 -1.57
C PHE A 20 -3.03 2.95 -2.20
N ALA A 21 -2.70 2.74 -3.49
CA ALA A 21 -1.67 3.51 -4.20
C ALA A 21 -2.03 5.01 -4.35
N HIS A 22 -3.29 5.36 -4.12
CA HIS A 22 -3.82 6.72 -4.11
C HIS A 22 -4.04 7.28 -2.71
N ALA A 23 -3.89 6.47 -1.66
CA ALA A 23 -4.02 6.97 -0.30
C ALA A 23 -2.99 8.08 -0.05
N PRO A 24 -3.40 9.25 0.47
CA PRO A 24 -2.50 10.38 0.66
C PRO A 24 -1.49 10.13 1.79
N ILE A 25 -1.82 9.23 2.71
CA ILE A 25 -1.05 8.95 3.92
C ILE A 25 -1.04 7.45 4.18
N TYR A 26 0.10 6.93 4.67
CA TYR A 26 0.20 5.62 5.29
C TYR A 26 0.55 5.79 6.76
N LYS A 27 -0.30 5.26 7.63
CA LYS A 27 0.02 5.13 9.07
C LYS A 27 0.79 3.83 9.25
N ILE A 28 2.03 3.92 9.72
CA ILE A 28 2.92 2.78 9.86
C ILE A 28 2.86 2.26 11.29
N TYR A 29 2.61 0.97 11.43
CA TYR A 29 2.53 0.26 12.70
C TYR A 29 3.54 -0.87 12.75
N LYS A 30 3.98 -1.19 13.97
CA LYS A 30 4.67 -2.42 14.31
C LYS A 30 3.64 -3.41 14.81
N TYR A 31 3.56 -4.59 14.20
CA TYR A 31 2.83 -5.71 14.76
C TYR A 31 3.80 -6.64 15.50
N LYS A 32 3.54 -6.85 16.79
CA LYS A 32 4.31 -7.78 17.62
C LYS A 32 3.44 -8.28 18.77
N ASP A 33 3.56 -9.58 19.07
CA ASP A 33 2.90 -10.23 20.21
C ASP A 33 1.39 -9.94 20.28
N GLY A 34 0.71 -9.95 19.12
CA GLY A 34 -0.73 -9.74 19.01
C GLY A 34 -1.20 -8.29 18.95
N ALA A 35 -0.30 -7.30 19.04
CA ALA A 35 -0.67 -5.88 19.13
C ALA A 35 -0.04 -5.02 18.04
N LEU A 36 -0.77 -3.98 17.63
CA LEU A 36 -0.29 -2.93 16.75
C LEU A 36 0.18 -1.71 17.55
N SER A 37 1.42 -1.30 17.35
CA SER A 37 2.00 -0.08 17.95
C SER A 37 2.35 0.93 16.86
N PRO A 38 1.90 2.20 16.93
CA PRO A 38 2.23 3.19 15.92
C PRO A 38 3.73 3.49 15.91
N ILE A 39 4.32 3.61 14.71
CA ILE A 39 5.73 3.95 14.52
C ILE A 39 5.85 5.35 13.94
N GLU A 40 5.24 5.58 12.79
CA GLU A 40 5.41 6.82 12.03
C GLU A 40 4.28 7.00 11.01
N GLU A 41 4.27 8.16 10.36
CA GLU A 41 3.39 8.48 9.26
C GLU A 41 4.22 8.76 8.01
N ARG A 42 3.80 8.21 6.86
CA ARG A 42 4.45 8.47 5.57
C ARG A 42 3.46 9.09 4.60
N ARG A 43 3.85 10.22 4.00
CA ARG A 43 3.05 10.89 2.98
C ARG A 43 3.30 10.26 1.62
N ASN A 44 2.24 10.13 0.84
CA ASN A 44 2.30 9.65 -0.53
C ASN A 44 2.24 10.84 -1.51
N PRO A 45 3.36 11.25 -2.12
CA PRO A 45 3.33 12.32 -3.12
C PRO A 45 2.62 11.90 -4.41
N LEU A 46 2.30 10.61 -4.59
CA LEU A 46 1.65 10.05 -5.76
C LEU A 46 0.14 9.85 -5.58
N GLY A 47 -0.43 10.30 -4.45
CA GLY A 47 -1.84 10.06 -4.11
C GLY A 47 -2.82 10.55 -5.19
N SER A 48 -2.52 11.68 -5.83
CA SER A 48 -3.34 12.27 -6.89
C SER A 48 -2.98 11.80 -8.31
N VAL A 49 -1.94 10.99 -8.47
CA VAL A 49 -1.44 10.55 -9.79
C VAL A 49 -2.27 9.37 -10.29
N PRO A 50 -2.95 9.44 -11.45
CA PRO A 50 -3.77 8.35 -11.98
C PRO A 50 -3.04 7.01 -12.10
N ASP A 51 -3.80 5.91 -12.02
CA ASP A 51 -3.27 4.55 -12.23
C ASP A 51 -3.03 4.23 -13.73
N ALA A 52 -3.77 4.90 -14.63
CA ALA A 52 -3.69 4.73 -16.09
C ALA A 52 -3.60 6.10 -16.80
N ASP A 53 -3.01 6.09 -17.99
CA ASP A 53 -2.98 7.26 -18.88
C ASP A 53 -4.40 7.66 -19.26
N ALA A 54 -4.85 8.80 -18.74
CA ALA A 54 -6.12 9.38 -19.14
C ALA A 54 -6.01 9.91 -20.58
N GLY A 55 -6.33 9.05 -21.56
CA GLY A 55 -6.82 9.47 -22.87
C GLY A 55 -5.82 9.96 -23.91
N HIS A 56 -4.63 9.37 -24.05
CA HIS A 56 -3.87 9.41 -25.31
C HIS A 56 -3.57 7.99 -25.78
N GLY A 57 -3.80 7.74 -27.06
CA GLY A 57 -3.93 6.40 -27.66
C GLY A 57 -2.82 5.42 -27.31
N ILE A 58 -3.23 4.16 -27.23
CA ILE A 58 -2.37 2.98 -27.17
C ILE A 58 -1.52 2.94 -28.44
N SER A 59 -0.35 3.58 -28.44
CA SER A 59 0.75 3.35 -29.36
C SER A 59 1.99 4.08 -28.86
N ALA A 60 3.07 3.34 -28.61
CA ALA A 60 4.45 3.80 -28.40
C ALA A 60 5.00 3.98 -26.95
N MET A 61 4.59 3.21 -25.94
CA MET A 61 5.32 3.17 -24.65
C MET A 61 5.75 1.78 -24.14
N ASN A 62 5.73 0.75 -24.99
CA ASN A 62 6.26 -0.57 -24.62
C ASN A 62 7.75 -0.79 -24.95
N SER A 63 8.52 0.24 -25.35
CA SER A 63 9.90 0.04 -25.85
C SER A 63 11.01 0.85 -25.20
N HIS A 64 10.78 1.58 -24.10
CA HIS A 64 11.87 2.29 -23.41
C HIS A 64 11.90 2.01 -21.91
N PHE A 65 12.28 0.78 -21.56
CA PHE A 65 13.01 0.48 -20.32
C PHE A 65 14.46 1.00 -20.45
N GLN A 66 14.63 2.32 -20.59
CA GLN A 66 15.93 2.96 -20.54
C GLN A 66 15.86 4.23 -19.70
N GLY A 67 16.70 4.26 -18.67
CA GLY A 67 17.10 5.50 -18.01
C GLY A 67 16.30 5.80 -16.75
N GLU A 68 16.93 5.48 -15.62
CA GLU A 68 16.86 6.37 -14.46
C GLU A 68 16.95 7.82 -14.95
N SER A 69 15.88 8.60 -14.78
CA SER A 69 15.96 10.03 -15.02
C SER A 69 16.85 10.61 -13.91
N PRO A 70 17.99 11.27 -14.20
CA PRO A 70 18.95 11.74 -13.19
C PRO A 70 18.43 12.88 -12.29
N SER A 71 17.14 13.18 -12.33
CA SER A 71 16.57 14.42 -11.82
C SER A 71 15.28 14.19 -11.05
N GLY A 72 15.26 13.34 -10.01
CA GLY A 72 14.19 13.31 -9.00
C GLY A 72 12.74 13.20 -9.53
N ASN A 73 12.55 12.76 -10.78
CA ASN A 73 11.27 12.83 -11.45
C ASN A 73 10.46 11.59 -11.11
N ILE A 74 9.33 11.86 -10.44
CA ILE A 74 8.29 10.91 -10.09
C ILE A 74 7.78 10.20 -11.37
N PRO A 75 7.84 8.85 -11.46
CA PRO A 75 7.24 8.14 -12.58
C PRO A 75 5.72 8.30 -12.57
N MET A 76 5.17 8.69 -13.73
CA MET A 76 3.88 9.37 -13.83
C MET A 76 2.63 8.46 -13.77
N HIS A 77 2.73 7.12 -13.78
CA HIS A 77 1.58 6.18 -13.69
C HIS A 77 2.04 4.70 -13.77
N GLY A 78 1.09 3.75 -13.67
CA GLY A 78 1.29 2.32 -13.96
C GLY A 78 2.32 1.60 -13.07
N LEU A 79 3.01 0.60 -13.62
CA LEU A 79 4.00 -0.20 -12.88
C LEU A 79 5.12 0.66 -12.29
N ALA A 80 5.57 1.69 -13.00
CA ALA A 80 6.65 2.57 -12.54
C ALA A 80 6.23 3.37 -11.29
N LYS A 81 4.97 3.84 -11.22
CA LYS A 81 4.39 4.44 -10.01
C LYS A 81 4.45 3.48 -8.82
N TYR A 82 4.03 2.22 -9.01
CA TYR A 82 4.02 1.23 -7.93
C TYR A 82 5.42 0.85 -7.47
N LYS A 83 6.36 0.71 -8.40
CA LYS A 83 7.78 0.51 -8.10
C LYS A 83 8.36 1.65 -7.27
N TRP A 84 8.12 2.89 -7.68
CA TRP A 84 8.58 4.05 -6.92
C TRP A 84 7.95 4.09 -5.52
N LEU A 85 6.64 3.84 -5.43
CA LEU A 85 5.94 3.80 -4.15
C LEU A 85 6.54 2.74 -3.21
N ARG A 86 6.80 1.53 -3.74
CA ARG A 86 7.45 0.44 -3.01
C ARG A 86 8.86 0.79 -2.57
N GLU A 87 9.66 1.44 -3.41
CA GLU A 87 11.07 1.77 -3.12
C GLU A 87 11.25 2.96 -2.18
N ARG A 88 10.33 3.95 -2.22
CA ARG A 88 10.53 5.25 -1.57
C ARG A 88 9.61 5.49 -0.39
N VAL A 89 8.38 5.00 -0.44
CA VAL A 89 7.37 5.25 0.60
C VAL A 89 7.15 4.00 1.45
N LEU A 90 7.17 2.81 0.84
CA LEU A 90 6.91 1.54 1.51
C LEU A 90 8.10 0.54 1.40
N PRO A 91 9.38 0.95 1.56
CA PRO A 91 10.55 0.09 1.31
C PRO A 91 10.67 -1.12 2.24
N ASP A 92 10.11 -1.02 3.42
CA ASP A 92 10.30 -1.92 4.56
C ASP A 92 8.96 -2.38 5.15
N VAL A 93 7.88 -2.29 4.37
CA VAL A 93 6.54 -2.69 4.77
C VAL A 93 6.29 -4.13 4.34
N ASP A 94 5.90 -4.97 5.29
CA ASP A 94 5.59 -6.37 5.07
C ASP A 94 4.11 -6.57 4.69
N VAL A 95 3.24 -5.70 5.20
CA VAL A 95 1.78 -5.81 5.04
C VAL A 95 1.16 -4.45 4.76
N VAL A 96 0.24 -4.38 3.80
CA VAL A 96 -0.62 -3.22 3.56
C VAL A 96 -2.06 -3.57 3.91
N ILE A 97 -2.72 -2.75 4.74
CA ILE A 97 -4.17 -2.81 4.97
C ILE A 97 -4.84 -1.67 4.19
N ALA A 98 -5.82 -1.99 3.36
CA ALA A 98 -6.43 -1.03 2.42
C ALA A 98 -7.92 -1.26 2.16
N GLY A 99 -8.61 -0.22 1.68
CA GLY A 99 -9.97 -0.34 1.13
C GLY A 99 -10.02 -1.04 -0.23
N GLY A 100 -8.96 -0.93 -1.03
CA GLY A 100 -8.88 -1.60 -2.32
C GLY A 100 -7.50 -1.49 -2.99
N ALA A 101 -7.37 -2.15 -4.13
CA ALA A 101 -6.20 -2.08 -5.00
C ALA A 101 -6.63 -2.36 -6.45
N CYS A 102 -5.95 -1.73 -7.43
CA CYS A 102 -6.07 -2.19 -8.81
C CYS A 102 -5.28 -3.50 -8.97
N GLN A 103 -5.63 -4.30 -9.98
CA GLN A 103 -4.99 -5.60 -10.21
C GLN A 103 -3.47 -5.49 -10.40
N THR A 104 -3.01 -4.42 -11.08
CA THR A 104 -1.58 -4.20 -11.34
C THR A 104 -0.81 -3.88 -10.07
N SER A 105 -1.34 -3.00 -9.21
CA SER A 105 -0.66 -2.64 -7.95
C SER A 105 -0.66 -3.81 -6.97
N TYR A 106 -1.77 -4.56 -6.90
CA TYR A 106 -1.85 -5.78 -6.10
C TYR A 106 -0.77 -6.78 -6.51
N ARG A 107 -0.74 -7.17 -7.80
CA ARG A 107 0.23 -8.15 -8.32
C ARG A 107 1.67 -7.72 -8.13
N TYR A 108 1.97 -6.44 -8.35
CA TYR A 108 3.31 -5.92 -8.17
C TYR A 108 3.77 -6.04 -6.71
N PHE A 109 2.98 -5.52 -5.76
CA PHE A 109 3.35 -5.54 -4.34
C PHE A 109 3.43 -6.96 -3.78
N THR A 110 2.52 -7.86 -4.15
CA THR A 110 2.60 -9.27 -3.72
C THR A 110 3.79 -10.00 -4.32
N SER A 111 4.17 -9.70 -5.57
CA SER A 111 5.41 -10.25 -6.16
C SER A 111 6.69 -9.79 -5.45
N GLU A 112 6.64 -8.65 -4.76
CA GLU A 112 7.70 -8.10 -3.91
C GLU A 112 7.61 -8.58 -2.45
N GLY A 113 6.79 -9.60 -2.18
CA GLY A 113 6.63 -10.22 -0.86
C GLY A 113 5.73 -9.47 0.11
N VAL A 114 5.04 -8.41 -0.34
CA VAL A 114 4.14 -7.62 0.52
C VAL A 114 2.75 -8.27 0.56
N LYS A 115 2.26 -8.58 1.75
CA LYS A 115 0.88 -9.06 1.93
C LYS A 115 -0.09 -7.88 1.85
N ILE A 116 -1.25 -8.09 1.25
CA ILE A 116 -2.29 -7.06 1.18
C ILE A 116 -3.58 -7.61 1.77
N LEU A 117 -4.09 -6.92 2.80
CA LEU A 117 -5.38 -7.19 3.44
C LEU A 117 -6.37 -6.11 3.07
N PHE A 118 -7.59 -6.54 2.75
CA PHE A 118 -8.68 -5.64 2.41
C PHE A 118 -9.70 -5.55 3.54
N THR A 119 -10.19 -4.35 3.79
CA THR A 119 -11.24 -4.06 4.77
C THR A 119 -12.13 -2.94 4.26
N ASP A 120 -13.37 -2.88 4.72
CA ASP A 120 -14.22 -1.72 4.50
C ASP A 120 -13.58 -0.45 5.11
N PRO A 121 -13.97 0.75 4.64
CA PRO A 121 -13.53 2.02 5.24
C PRO A 121 -13.99 2.11 6.69
N VAL A 122 -13.06 1.91 7.62
CA VAL A 122 -13.30 1.95 9.06
C VAL A 122 -12.33 2.91 9.73
N GLU A 123 -12.69 3.41 10.90
CA GLU A 123 -11.79 4.18 11.76
C GLU A 123 -10.53 3.36 12.06
N ILE A 124 -9.35 3.96 11.85
CA ILE A 124 -8.08 3.26 12.06
C ILE A 124 -7.92 2.84 13.52
N GLU A 125 -8.40 3.66 14.46
CA GLU A 125 -8.40 3.32 15.88
C GLU A 125 -9.25 2.08 16.17
N ALA A 126 -10.44 1.98 15.56
CA ALA A 126 -11.32 0.82 15.71
C ALA A 126 -10.67 -0.45 15.14
N LEU A 127 -10.01 -0.34 13.98
CA LEU A 127 -9.25 -1.45 13.38
C LEU A 127 -8.10 -1.90 14.29
N VAL A 128 -7.31 -0.96 14.83
CA VAL A 128 -6.19 -1.26 15.74
C VAL A 128 -6.69 -1.95 17.02
N ASN A 129 -7.80 -1.46 17.58
CA ASN A 129 -8.44 -2.07 18.75
C ASN A 129 -8.96 -3.47 18.43
N TYR A 130 -9.58 -3.68 17.26
CA TYR A 130 -10.05 -4.98 16.82
C TYR A 130 -8.91 -5.99 16.70
N VAL A 131 -7.79 -5.62 16.05
CA VAL A 131 -6.62 -6.49 15.90
C VAL A 131 -6.04 -6.89 17.26
N SER A 132 -5.94 -5.93 18.18
CA SER A 132 -5.40 -6.17 19.52
C SER A 132 -6.31 -7.06 20.37
N ALA A 133 -7.63 -6.96 20.17
CA ALA A 133 -8.62 -7.82 20.85
C ALA A 133 -8.73 -9.22 20.22
N ASN A 134 -8.44 -9.36 18.92
CA ASN A 134 -8.61 -10.60 18.15
C ASN A 134 -7.34 -10.94 17.36
N PRO A 135 -6.20 -11.17 18.03
CA PRO A 135 -4.92 -11.35 17.34
C PRO A 135 -4.88 -12.60 16.45
N LYS A 136 -5.60 -13.67 16.83
CA LYS A 136 -5.65 -14.92 16.06
C LYS A 136 -6.34 -14.72 14.72
N ASP A 137 -7.49 -14.06 14.70
CA ASP A 137 -8.24 -13.76 13.47
C ASP A 137 -7.36 -12.95 12.50
N PHE A 138 -6.59 -12.00 13.04
CA PHE A 138 -5.66 -11.22 12.24
C PHE A 138 -4.48 -12.04 11.71
N GLU A 139 -3.89 -12.92 12.53
CA GLU A 139 -2.82 -13.83 12.11
C GLU A 139 -3.30 -14.82 11.04
N GLU A 140 -4.51 -15.36 11.17
CA GLU A 140 -5.13 -16.22 10.15
C GLU A 140 -5.32 -15.47 8.82
N ALA A 141 -5.79 -14.21 8.87
CA ALA A 141 -5.90 -13.37 7.68
C ALA A 141 -4.52 -13.12 7.02
N LEU A 142 -3.47 -12.91 7.84
CA LEU A 142 -2.10 -12.77 7.35
C LEU A 142 -1.56 -14.05 6.70
N GLU A 143 -1.90 -15.22 7.22
CA GLU A 143 -1.52 -16.51 6.63
C GLU A 143 -2.20 -16.73 5.28
N GLN A 144 -3.51 -16.47 5.20
CA GLN A 144 -4.28 -16.61 3.96
C GLN A 144 -3.76 -15.67 2.85
N ALA A 145 -3.40 -14.43 3.19
CA ALA A 145 -2.85 -13.47 2.24
C ALA A 145 -1.45 -13.85 1.70
N GLY A 146 -0.71 -14.72 2.41
CA GLY A 146 0.61 -15.20 1.97
C GLY A 146 0.58 -16.41 1.04
N ASN A 147 -0.58 -17.06 0.88
CA ASN A 147 -0.76 -18.27 0.08
C ASN A 147 -1.45 -18.01 -1.28
N ALA A 148 -1.66 -16.74 -1.64
CA ALA A 148 -2.42 -16.30 -2.82
C ALA A 148 -1.53 -15.94 -4.02
#